data_AF-A0A914BHC1-F1
#
_entry.id   AF-A0A914BHC1-F1
#
_cell.length_a   1.000
_cell.length_b   1.000
_cell.length_c   1.000
_cell.angle_alpha   90.00
_cell.angle_beta   90.00
_cell.angle_gamma   90.00
#
_symmetry.space_group_name_H-M   'P 1'
#
loop_
_entity.id
_entity.type
_entity.pdbx_description
1 polymer ?
#
loop_
_entity_poly.entity_id
_entity_poly.type
_entity_poly.pdbx_seq_one_letter_code
_entity_poly.pdbx_strand_id
1 'polypeptide(L)'
;MKLENSTELKVNLVLHLAFVELNNIVTPLWIQSYEDQLSTRQTNSREFLRNLSKMLQRNIGEMSPWLKQQRLNNMVTPLWNQPYEDQLSTKQTDTREFLRNLSKMLQRNIGEMSPWLKQQRKSHSGMACELEPIKPSPVLESYRIKCEFTIGKSVDGIDNTVGFRLGAYKGKYFL
;
A
#
# COMPACT_ATOMS: atom_id res chain seq x y z
N MET A 1 -14.75 -73.47 28.13
CA MET A 1 -13.95 -72.66 29.09
C MET A 1 -13.04 -71.77 28.25
N LYS A 2 -13.44 -70.52 28.04
CA LYS A 2 -13.21 -69.35 28.90
C LYS A 2 -11.94 -68.62 28.47
N LEU A 3 -12.11 -67.31 28.24
CA LEU A 3 -11.12 -66.23 28.06
C LEU A 3 -10.60 -66.15 26.60
N GLU A 4 -11.21 -65.44 25.65
CA GLU A 4 -11.74 -64.07 25.66
C GLU A 4 -10.80 -63.02 26.30
N ASN A 5 -10.41 -62.04 25.47
CA ASN A 5 -10.20 -60.64 25.83
C ASN A 5 -8.94 -60.27 26.64
N SER A 6 -7.75 -60.35 26.04
CA SER A 6 -6.61 -59.55 26.53
C SER A 6 -5.57 -59.13 25.48
N THR A 7 -5.35 -59.91 24.41
CA THR A 7 -4.32 -59.58 23.41
C THR A 7 -4.84 -58.66 22.30
N GLU A 8 -6.07 -58.84 21.80
CA GLU A 8 -6.63 -57.94 20.77
C GLU A 8 -6.97 -56.53 21.31
N LEU A 9 -7.35 -56.42 22.58
CA LEU A 9 -7.55 -55.11 23.23
C LEU A 9 -6.23 -54.36 23.46
N LYS A 10 -5.10 -55.05 23.65
CA LYS A 10 -3.79 -54.41 23.79
C LYS A 10 -3.21 -53.96 22.45
N VAL A 11 -3.45 -54.71 21.37
CA VAL A 11 -3.02 -54.28 20.02
C VAL A 11 -3.87 -53.10 19.53
N ASN A 12 -5.17 -53.07 19.84
CA ASN A 12 -6.03 -51.93 19.50
C ASN A 12 -5.73 -50.67 20.33
N LEU A 13 -5.38 -50.78 21.62
CA LEU A 13 -5.03 -49.60 22.43
C LEU A 13 -3.68 -48.99 22.02
N VAL A 14 -2.71 -49.81 21.59
CA VAL A 14 -1.41 -49.33 21.08
C VAL A 14 -1.56 -48.67 19.71
N LEU A 15 -2.45 -49.16 18.84
CA LEU A 15 -2.75 -48.50 17.56
C LEU A 15 -3.57 -47.21 17.73
N HIS A 16 -4.46 -47.15 18.73
CA HIS A 16 -5.25 -45.93 19.00
C HIS A 16 -4.43 -44.82 19.70
N LEU A 17 -3.42 -45.17 20.49
CA LEU A 17 -2.46 -44.20 21.04
C LEU A 17 -1.43 -43.75 20.00
N ALA A 18 -1.00 -44.63 19.09
CA ALA A 18 -0.18 -44.23 17.94
C ALA A 18 -0.94 -43.32 16.95
N PHE A 19 -2.26 -43.44 16.84
CA PHE A 19 -3.08 -42.56 15.99
C PHE A 19 -3.37 -41.20 16.64
N VAL A 20 -3.24 -41.07 17.97
CA VAL A 20 -3.43 -39.79 18.67
C VAL A 20 -2.10 -39.06 18.92
N GLU A 21 -0.97 -39.75 19.04
CA GLU A 21 0.35 -39.10 19.21
C GLU A 21 1.09 -38.77 17.90
N LEU A 22 0.64 -39.26 16.74
CA LEU A 22 1.18 -38.84 15.44
C LEU A 22 0.36 -37.76 14.71
N ASN A 23 -0.73 -37.28 15.34
CA ASN A 23 -1.57 -36.21 14.78
C ASN A 23 -1.48 -34.88 15.55
N ASN A 24 -0.46 -34.70 16.41
CA ASN A 24 -0.30 -33.48 17.20
C ASN A 24 1.06 -32.77 17.08
N ILE A 25 1.87 -33.09 16.08
CA ILE A 25 3.01 -32.26 15.68
C ILE A 25 3.04 -32.24 14.15
N VAL A 26 2.94 -31.05 13.55
CA VAL A 26 2.69 -30.74 12.13
C VAL A 26 1.20 -30.70 11.77
N THR A 27 0.59 -29.52 11.90
CA THR A 27 -0.58 -29.18 11.10
C THR A 27 -0.17 -29.20 9.61
N PRO A 28 -0.86 -29.98 8.74
CA PRO A 28 -0.61 -29.94 7.31
C PRO A 28 -1.03 -28.57 6.75
N LEU A 29 -0.12 -27.94 6.02
CA LEU A 29 -0.25 -26.67 5.29
C LEU A 29 -1.25 -26.72 4.11
N TRP A 30 -2.43 -27.34 4.26
CA TRP A 30 -3.38 -27.51 3.14
C TRP A 30 -4.82 -27.09 3.41
N ILE A 31 -5.11 -26.42 4.53
CA ILE A 31 -6.37 -25.68 4.68
C ILE A 31 -6.08 -24.29 5.25
N GLN A 32 -5.28 -23.51 4.53
CA GLN A 32 -5.38 -22.06 4.59
C GLN A 32 -6.36 -21.67 3.48
N SER A 33 -7.46 -21.01 3.82
CA SER A 33 -8.43 -20.52 2.82
C SER A 33 -7.68 -19.73 1.74
N TYR A 34 -8.09 -19.85 0.47
CA TYR A 34 -7.49 -19.08 -0.63
C TYR A 34 -7.49 -17.56 -0.32
N GLU A 35 -8.48 -17.10 0.45
CA GLU A 35 -8.55 -15.72 0.95
C GLU A 35 -7.49 -15.41 2.02
N ASP A 36 -7.19 -16.37 2.91
CA ASP A 36 -6.09 -16.25 3.88
C ASP A 36 -4.74 -16.27 3.17
N GLN A 37 -4.60 -17.05 2.10
CA GLN A 37 -3.39 -17.08 1.29
C GLN A 37 -3.19 -15.76 0.53
N LEU A 38 -4.24 -15.18 -0.06
CA LEU A 38 -4.19 -13.85 -0.70
C LEU A 38 -3.94 -12.73 0.32
N SER A 39 -4.58 -12.80 1.49
CA SER A 39 -4.36 -11.90 2.63
C SER A 39 -2.91 -11.96 3.11
N THR A 40 -2.36 -13.16 3.29
CA THR A 40 -0.96 -13.41 3.71
C THR A 40 0.03 -12.99 2.63
N ARG A 41 -0.28 -13.18 1.34
CA ARG A 41 0.53 -12.68 0.21
C ARG A 41 0.53 -11.14 0.14
N GLN A 42 -0.61 -10.50 0.37
CA GLN A 42 -0.74 -9.04 0.39
C GLN A 42 -0.10 -8.41 1.63
N THR A 43 -0.22 -9.03 2.81
CA THR A 43 0.46 -8.59 4.04
C THR A 43 1.96 -8.80 3.96
N ASN A 44 2.43 -9.94 3.44
CA ASN A 44 3.85 -10.16 3.15
C ASN A 44 4.39 -9.17 2.11
N SER A 45 3.62 -8.81 1.08
CA SER A 45 4.02 -7.80 0.10
C SER A 45 4.10 -6.39 0.72
N ARG A 46 3.10 -5.99 1.52
CA ARG A 46 3.12 -4.70 2.23
C ARG A 46 4.23 -4.62 3.27
N GLU A 47 4.48 -5.71 3.99
CA GLU A 47 5.54 -5.80 4.99
C GLU A 47 6.92 -5.84 4.32
N PHE A 48 7.06 -6.54 3.19
CA PHE A 48 8.23 -6.50 2.34
C PHE A 48 8.48 -5.09 1.81
N LEU A 49 7.48 -4.41 1.25
CA LEU A 49 7.59 -3.02 0.79
C LEU A 49 7.92 -2.08 1.95
N ARG A 50 7.39 -2.32 3.16
CA ARG A 50 7.70 -1.54 4.36
C ARG A 50 9.13 -1.78 4.84
N ASN A 51 9.60 -3.02 4.83
CA ASN A 51 10.95 -3.39 5.24
C ASN A 51 11.99 -2.95 4.21
N LEU A 52 11.67 -3.08 2.92
CA LEU A 52 12.44 -2.53 1.81
C LEU A 52 12.51 -1.00 1.90
N SER A 53 11.39 -0.33 2.20
CA SER A 53 11.35 1.12 2.45
C SER A 53 12.24 1.51 3.64
N LYS A 54 12.17 0.78 4.77
CA LYS A 54 13.05 1.00 5.93
C LYS A 54 14.53 0.74 5.61
N MET A 55 14.84 -0.25 4.78
CA MET A 55 16.20 -0.58 4.37
C MET A 55 16.77 0.50 3.42
N LEU A 56 15.98 0.94 2.44
CA LEU A 56 16.31 2.05 1.54
C LEU A 56 16.39 3.40 2.26
N GLN A 57 15.70 3.57 3.40
CA GLN A 57 15.83 4.76 4.25
C GLN A 57 17.11 4.75 5.10
N ARG A 58 17.67 3.56 5.42
CA ARG A 58 18.90 3.43 6.21
C ARG A 58 20.17 3.68 5.40
N ASN A 59 20.15 3.34 4.10
CA ASN A 59 21.34 3.41 3.24
C ASN A 59 21.29 4.58 2.23
N ILE A 60 20.67 5.72 2.59
CA ILE A 60 20.55 6.87 1.66
C ILE A 60 21.93 7.38 1.22
N GLY A 61 22.95 7.33 2.09
CA GLY A 61 24.32 7.76 1.76
C GLY A 61 24.95 6.92 0.64
N GLU A 62 24.78 5.60 0.73
CA GLU A 62 25.33 4.59 -0.19
C GLU A 62 24.52 4.40 -1.48
N MET A 63 23.37 5.08 -1.61
CA MET A 63 22.56 5.01 -2.83
C MET A 63 23.26 5.66 -4.02
N SER A 64 23.09 5.07 -5.20
CA SER A 64 23.56 5.65 -6.46
C SER A 64 22.92 7.04 -6.72
N PRO A 65 23.64 7.96 -7.39
CA PRO A 65 23.11 9.30 -7.68
C PRO A 65 21.76 9.30 -8.40
N TRP A 66 21.58 8.38 -9.35
CA TRP A 66 20.32 8.22 -10.07
C TRP A 66 19.15 7.86 -9.16
N LEU A 67 19.35 6.96 -8.19
CA LEU A 67 18.29 6.54 -7.28
C LEU A 67 17.94 7.65 -6.28
N LYS A 68 18.93 8.46 -5.87
CA LYS A 68 18.71 9.69 -5.08
C LYS A 68 17.82 10.67 -5.86
N GLN A 69 18.15 10.93 -7.13
CA GLN A 69 17.37 11.80 -8.00
C GLN A 69 15.95 11.27 -8.23
N GLN A 70 15.79 9.98 -8.49
CA GLN A 70 14.48 9.38 -8.70
C GLN A 70 13.58 9.53 -7.46
N ARG A 71 14.13 9.31 -6.25
CA ARG A 71 13.36 9.50 -5.01
C ARG A 71 12.98 10.96 -4.79
N LEU A 72 13.89 11.88 -5.09
CA LEU A 72 13.60 13.30 -5.04
C LEU A 72 12.46 13.65 -5.99
N ASN A 73 12.57 13.25 -7.26
CA ASN A 73 11.54 13.49 -8.27
C ASN A 73 10.19 12.89 -7.85
N ASN A 74 10.17 11.65 -7.35
CA ASN A 74 8.94 11.01 -6.86
C ASN A 74 8.28 11.79 -5.69
N MET A 75 9.05 12.56 -4.92
CA MET A 75 8.53 13.36 -3.82
C MET A 75 8.07 14.74 -4.28
N VAL A 76 8.87 15.44 -5.09
CA VAL A 76 8.59 16.84 -5.47
C VAL A 76 7.77 16.96 -6.74
N THR A 77 7.75 15.92 -7.57
CA THR A 77 7.06 15.86 -8.86
C THR A 77 6.62 14.42 -9.17
N PRO A 78 5.61 13.86 -8.47
CA PRO A 78 5.32 12.42 -8.48
C PRO A 78 4.97 11.76 -9.83
N LEU A 79 4.72 12.55 -10.89
CA LEU A 79 4.41 12.08 -12.25
C LEU A 79 5.47 12.51 -13.27
N TRP A 80 6.67 12.86 -12.82
CA TRP A 80 7.78 13.39 -13.65
C TRP A 80 8.20 12.47 -14.80
N ASN A 81 7.98 11.17 -14.67
CA ASN A 81 8.40 10.16 -15.65
C ASN A 81 7.29 9.81 -16.67
N GLN A 82 6.18 10.53 -16.66
CA GLN A 82 5.07 10.34 -17.59
C GLN A 82 4.98 11.50 -18.58
N PRO A 83 4.65 11.22 -19.86
CA PRO A 83 4.24 12.27 -20.80
C PRO A 83 3.11 13.12 -20.25
N TYR A 84 3.09 14.41 -20.60
CA TYR A 84 2.12 15.35 -20.02
C TYR A 84 0.66 14.91 -20.19
N GLU A 85 0.30 14.38 -21.36
CA GLU A 85 -1.05 13.87 -21.65
C GLU A 85 -1.45 12.71 -20.73
N ASP A 86 -0.51 11.80 -20.43
CA ASP A 86 -0.74 10.69 -19.50
C ASP A 86 -0.92 11.19 -18.06
N GLN A 87 -0.21 12.26 -17.68
CA GLN A 87 -0.40 12.91 -16.39
C GLN A 87 -1.81 13.50 -16.27
N LEU A 88 -2.31 14.15 -17.32
CA LEU A 88 -3.67 14.70 -17.35
C LEU A 88 -4.71 13.59 -17.24
N SER A 89 -4.56 12.53 -18.03
CA SER A 89 -5.43 11.36 -18.01
C SER A 89 -5.47 10.68 -16.64
N THR A 90 -4.29 10.50 -16.02
CA THR A 90 -4.16 9.94 -14.66
C THR A 90 -4.90 10.80 -13.65
N LYS A 91 -4.65 12.12 -13.62
CA LYS A 91 -5.33 13.06 -12.71
C LYS A 91 -6.85 13.08 -12.91
N GLN A 92 -7.32 13.02 -14.16
CA GLN A 92 -8.75 12.99 -14.48
C GLN A 92 -9.40 11.72 -13.93
N THR A 93 -8.74 10.58 -14.10
CA THR A 93 -9.23 9.28 -13.66
C THR A 93 -9.25 9.19 -12.13
N ASP A 94 -8.17 9.62 -11.48
CA ASP A 94 -8.07 9.66 -10.01
C ASP A 94 -9.14 10.55 -9.40
N THR A 95 -9.37 11.73 -9.99
CA THR A 95 -10.42 12.67 -9.54
C THR A 95 -11.81 12.05 -9.71
N ARG A 96 -12.07 11.36 -10.82
CA ARG A 96 -13.34 10.65 -11.06
C ARG A 96 -13.57 9.55 -10.02
N GLU A 97 -12.55 8.75 -9.72
CA GLU A 97 -12.63 7.70 -8.73
C GLU A 97 -12.84 8.27 -7.32
N PHE A 98 -12.09 9.31 -6.97
CA PHE A 98 -12.28 10.05 -5.73
C PHE A 98 -13.72 10.54 -5.57
N LEU A 99 -14.30 11.20 -6.59
CA LEU A 99 -15.68 11.68 -6.55
C LEU A 99 -16.70 10.55 -6.40
N ARG A 100 -16.50 9.41 -7.07
CA ARG A 100 -17.34 8.21 -6.89
C ARG A 100 -17.27 7.68 -5.46
N ASN A 101 -16.09 7.64 -4.87
CA ASN A 101 -15.89 7.16 -3.50
C ASN A 101 -16.46 8.13 -2.47
N LEU A 102 -16.27 9.45 -2.67
CA LEU A 102 -16.90 10.51 -1.89
C LEU A 102 -18.41 10.39 -1.91
N SER A 103 -19.01 10.17 -3.09
CA SER A 103 -20.46 9.99 -3.25
C SER A 103 -20.99 8.81 -2.44
N LYS A 104 -20.28 7.67 -2.46
CA LYS A 104 -20.63 6.50 -1.65
C LYS A 104 -20.51 6.78 -0.16
N MET A 105 -19.46 7.49 0.25
CA MET A 105 -19.22 7.84 1.65
C MET A 105 -20.30 8.79 2.18
N LEU A 106 -20.63 9.84 1.42
CA LEU A 106 -21.70 10.78 1.78
C LEU A 106 -23.04 10.07 1.91
N GLN A 107 -23.38 9.18 0.97
CA GLN A 107 -24.63 8.41 1.02
C GLN A 107 -24.72 7.50 2.27
N ARG A 108 -23.59 6.93 2.72
CA ARG A 108 -23.54 6.07 3.90
C ARG A 108 -23.66 6.85 5.20
N ASN A 109 -23.04 8.02 5.27
CA ASN A 109 -22.92 8.79 6.51
C ASN A 109 -24.04 9.84 6.68
N ILE A 110 -24.64 10.30 5.59
CA ILE A 110 -25.67 11.35 5.58
C ILE A 110 -26.92 10.81 4.89
N GLY A 111 -27.78 10.16 5.68
CA GLY A 111 -29.00 9.52 5.19
C GLY A 111 -29.95 10.49 4.47
N GLU A 112 -30.05 11.73 4.95
CA GLU A 112 -30.88 12.79 4.38
C GLU A 112 -30.50 13.16 2.94
N MET A 113 -29.21 13.08 2.60
CA MET A 113 -28.69 13.37 1.26
C MET A 113 -28.84 12.18 0.29
N SER A 114 -29.24 11.00 0.78
CA SER A 114 -29.32 9.78 -0.03
C SER A 114 -30.24 9.89 -1.25
N PRO A 115 -31.45 10.50 -1.16
CA PRO A 115 -32.32 10.69 -2.33
C PRO A 115 -31.67 11.57 -3.41
N TRP A 116 -31.11 12.72 -3.00
CA TRP A 116 -30.43 13.64 -3.90
C TRP A 116 -29.19 12.98 -4.54
N LEU A 117 -28.33 12.33 -3.74
CA LEU A 117 -27.15 11.63 -4.24
C LEU A 117 -27.50 10.51 -5.23
N LYS A 118 -28.59 9.77 -5.03
CA LYS A 118 -29.04 8.75 -6.00
C LYS A 118 -29.36 9.39 -7.36
N GLN A 119 -30.01 10.55 -7.37
CA GLN A 119 -30.31 11.28 -8.59
C GLN A 119 -29.02 11.79 -9.28
N GLN A 120 -28.12 12.39 -8.51
CA GLN A 120 -26.83 12.87 -9.04
C GLN A 120 -26.00 11.73 -9.63
N ARG A 121 -25.87 10.62 -8.90
CA ARG A 121 -25.11 9.45 -9.35
C ARG A 121 -25.67 8.80 -10.60
N LYS A 122 -26.98 8.91 -10.85
CA LYS A 122 -27.59 8.46 -12.10
C LYS A 122 -27.19 9.34 -13.28
N SER A 123 -27.13 10.65 -13.06
CA SER A 123 -26.87 11.66 -14.10
C SER A 123 -25.36 11.83 -14.39
N HIS A 124 -24.50 11.59 -13.40
CA HIS A 124 -23.07 11.87 -13.47
C HIS A 124 -22.20 10.62 -13.31
N SER A 125 -22.57 9.54 -14.00
CA SER A 125 -21.76 8.30 -14.08
C SER A 125 -21.30 7.75 -12.71
N GLY A 126 -22.15 7.85 -11.70
CA GLY A 126 -21.90 7.37 -10.34
C GLY A 126 -21.26 8.39 -9.38
N MET A 127 -21.07 9.64 -9.81
CA MET A 127 -20.54 10.75 -9.01
C MET A 127 -21.66 11.65 -8.45
N ALA A 128 -21.33 12.47 -7.45
CA ALA A 128 -22.24 13.42 -6.81
C ALA A 128 -22.41 14.71 -7.61
N CYS A 129 -21.58 14.93 -8.62
CA CYS A 129 -21.59 16.10 -9.47
C CYS A 129 -20.96 15.76 -10.83
N GLU A 130 -21.17 16.64 -11.81
CA GLU A 130 -20.46 16.63 -13.07
C GLU A 130 -18.96 16.88 -12.86
N LEU A 131 -18.14 16.16 -13.64
CA LEU A 131 -16.70 16.32 -13.65
C LEU A 131 -16.28 16.86 -15.01
N GLU A 132 -15.90 18.14 -15.05
CA GLU A 132 -15.34 18.78 -16.23
C GLU A 132 -13.96 18.20 -16.60
N PRO A 133 -13.55 18.31 -17.87
CA PRO A 133 -12.19 17.96 -18.27
C PRO A 133 -11.16 18.90 -17.64
N ILE A 134 -9.99 18.36 -17.28
CA ILE A 134 -8.88 19.15 -16.76
C ILE A 134 -8.44 20.18 -17.80
N LYS A 135 -8.29 21.42 -17.35
CA LYS A 135 -7.69 22.49 -18.14
C LYS A 135 -6.16 22.33 -18.10
N PRO A 136 -5.49 22.11 -19.25
CA PRO A 136 -4.04 21.95 -19.29
C PRO A 136 -3.33 23.27 -18.94
N SER A 137 -2.13 23.16 -18.39
CA SER A 137 -1.25 24.29 -18.12
C SER A 137 -0.69 24.83 -19.45
N PRO A 138 -0.61 26.16 -19.63
CA PRO A 138 0.04 26.74 -20.80
C PRO A 138 1.57 26.57 -20.76
N VAL A 139 2.15 26.34 -19.57
CA VAL A 139 3.60 26.21 -19.36
C VAL A 139 3.88 24.94 -18.57
N LEU A 140 4.79 24.10 -19.08
CA LEU A 140 5.11 22.80 -18.48
C LEU A 140 6.36 22.85 -17.59
N GLU A 141 7.33 23.69 -17.96
CA GLU A 141 8.63 23.78 -17.29
C GLU A 141 8.78 25.10 -16.54
N SER A 142 9.51 25.08 -15.43
CA SER A 142 9.86 26.29 -14.65
C SER A 142 8.68 27.19 -14.24
N TYR A 143 7.46 26.64 -14.13
CA TYR A 143 6.25 27.38 -13.76
C TYR A 143 6.22 27.84 -12.29
N ARG A 144 7.10 27.29 -11.44
CA ARG A 144 7.12 27.55 -10.00
C ARG A 144 7.88 28.84 -9.68
N ILE A 145 7.13 29.91 -9.39
CA ILE A 145 7.69 31.23 -9.03
C ILE A 145 8.17 31.36 -7.58
N LYS A 146 7.81 30.41 -6.70
CA LYS A 146 8.23 30.38 -5.28
C LYS A 146 8.72 28.98 -4.91
N CYS A 147 9.88 28.92 -4.28
CA CYS A 147 10.44 27.70 -3.71
C CYS A 147 10.78 27.89 -2.23
N GLU A 148 10.59 26.85 -1.44
CA GLU A 148 11.01 26.79 -0.04
C GLU A 148 11.97 25.61 0.09
N PHE A 149 13.12 25.86 0.72
CA PHE A 149 14.17 24.86 0.90
C PHE A 149 14.49 24.71 2.37
N THR A 150 14.93 23.51 2.75
CA THR A 150 15.45 23.25 4.09
C THR A 150 16.96 23.28 4.07
N ILE A 151 17.56 23.91 5.09
CA ILE A 151 19.00 23.91 5.33
C ILE A 151 19.30 22.87 6.40
N GLY A 152 20.22 21.96 6.12
CA GLY A 152 20.59 20.88 7.04
C GLY A 152 21.99 20.35 6.76
N LYS A 153 22.37 19.29 7.47
CA LYS A 153 23.59 18.54 7.15
C LYS A 153 23.31 17.51 6.05
N SER A 154 24.30 17.24 5.22
CA SER A 154 24.24 16.18 4.21
C SER A 154 23.95 14.82 4.84
N VAL A 155 23.59 13.84 4.01
CA VAL A 155 23.36 12.45 4.48
C VAL A 155 24.58 11.88 5.19
N ASP A 156 25.78 12.30 4.76
CA ASP A 156 27.07 11.88 5.34
C ASP A 156 27.43 12.70 6.60
N GLY A 157 26.69 13.77 6.91
CA GLY A 157 26.85 14.59 8.10
C GLY A 157 28.02 15.58 8.07
N ILE A 158 28.72 15.64 6.94
CA ILE A 158 29.95 16.41 6.74
C ILE A 158 29.61 17.84 6.31
N ASP A 159 28.93 17.99 5.19
CA ASP A 159 28.67 19.29 4.56
C ASP A 159 27.31 19.85 4.95
N ASN A 160 27.18 21.18 4.89
CA ASN A 160 25.88 21.82 4.92
C ASN A 160 25.24 21.71 3.53
N THR A 161 23.96 21.35 3.49
CA THR A 161 23.20 21.15 2.26
C THR A 161 21.89 21.91 2.33
N VAL A 162 21.47 22.45 1.18
CA VAL A 162 20.18 23.11 1.01
C VAL A 162 19.38 22.29 0.01
N GLY A 163 18.20 21.83 0.40
CA GLY A 163 17.44 20.92 -0.45
C GLY A 163 16.09 20.54 0.13
N PHE A 164 15.58 19.40 -0.34
CA PHE A 164 14.28 18.89 0.07
C PHE A 164 14.46 17.71 1.03
N ARG A 165 13.69 17.72 2.11
CA ARG A 165 13.78 16.66 3.10
C ARG A 165 13.19 15.35 2.56
N LEU A 166 13.99 14.29 2.52
CA LEU A 166 13.53 12.96 2.14
C LEU A 166 13.25 12.10 3.38
N GLY A 167 12.03 12.16 3.93
CA GLY A 167 11.54 11.21 4.94
C GLY A 167 10.81 11.80 6.14
N ALA A 168 10.32 10.92 7.01
CA ALA A 168 9.57 11.27 8.22
C ALA A 168 10.47 11.88 9.32
N TYR A 169 9.85 12.60 10.27
CA TYR A 169 10.52 13.41 11.29
C TYR A 169 11.60 12.69 12.14
N LYS A 170 11.60 11.35 12.18
CA LYS A 170 12.56 10.52 12.92
C LYS A 170 13.93 10.31 12.22
N GLY A 171 14.08 10.64 10.94
CA GLY A 171 15.34 10.56 10.20
C GLY A 171 15.89 11.96 9.87
N LYS A 172 17.15 12.23 10.22
CA LYS A 172 17.84 13.52 10.07
C LYS A 172 18.59 13.66 8.73
N TYR A 173 18.09 13.05 7.65
CA TYR A 173 18.80 13.03 6.37
C TYR A 173 18.19 14.01 5.38
N PHE A 174 19.03 14.83 4.76
CA PHE A 174 18.68 15.85 3.77
C PHE A 174 19.42 15.54 2.45
N LEU A 175 18.75 15.71 1.31
CA LEU A 175 19.36 15.69 -0.03
C LEU A 175 19.12 17.02 -0.74
#